data_AF-A0A1V6JTK6-F1
#
_entry.id   AF-A0A1V6JTK6-F1
#
_cell.length_a   1.000
_cell.length_b   1.000
_cell.length_c   1.000
_cell.angle_alpha   90.00
_cell.angle_beta   90.00
_cell.angle_gamma   90.00
#
_symmetry.space_group_name_H-M   'P 1'
#
loop_
_entity.id
_entity.type
_entity.pdbx_description
1 polymer ?
#
loop_
_entity_poly.entity_id
_entity_poly.type
_entity_poly.pdbx_seq_one_letter_code
_entity_poly.pdbx_strand_id
1 'polypeptide(L)'
;MAVNKEQQQKALAKVREILSTYHTRDAVKIELESRGFTIRAEHGDVVSLENTPAEIFVQLFVNDRGDIVDTHVVTFEEIELRPPAKE
;
A
#
# COMPACT_ATOMS: atom_id res chain seq x y z
N MET A 1 -8.59 10.65 15.68
CA MET A 1 -7.27 10.60 16.36
C MET A 1 -6.30 11.25 15.41
N ALA A 2 -5.44 12.18 15.84
CA ALA A 2 -4.47 12.77 14.91
C ALA A 2 -3.42 11.71 14.57
N VAL A 3 -3.24 11.39 13.29
CA VAL A 3 -2.13 10.55 12.86
C VAL A 3 -0.83 11.18 13.32
N ASN A 4 0.04 10.37 13.91
CA ASN A 4 1.39 10.83 14.19
C ASN A 4 2.15 10.89 12.86
N LYS A 5 2.28 12.10 12.30
CA LYS A 5 2.93 12.34 10.99
C LYS A 5 4.34 11.75 10.91
N GLU A 6 5.07 11.72 12.01
CA GLU A 6 6.40 11.09 12.06
C GLU A 6 6.31 9.57 11.85
N GLN A 7 5.35 8.91 12.50
CA GLN A 7 5.12 7.47 12.33
C GLN A 7 4.62 7.15 10.91
N GLN A 8 3.72 7.97 10.35
CA GLN A 8 3.25 7.82 8.98
C GLN A 8 4.40 7.96 7.97
N GLN A 9 5.25 8.98 8.10
CA GLN A 9 6.41 9.16 7.23
C GLN A 9 7.41 7.99 7.34
N LYS A 10 7.66 7.50 8.55
CA LYS A 10 8.52 6.34 8.78
C LYS A 10 7.94 5.07 8.15
N ALA A 11 6.63 4.87 8.25
CA ALA A 11 5.95 3.76 7.60
C ALA A 11 6.01 3.88 6.07
N LEU A 12 5.74 5.06 5.50
CA LEU A 12 5.86 5.32 4.05
C LEU A 12 7.26 5.04 3.50
N ALA A 13 8.29 5.54 4.19
CA ALA A 13 9.68 5.28 3.82
C ALA A 13 9.96 3.77 3.77
N LYS A 14 9.42 3.03 4.75
CA LYS A 14 9.58 1.58 4.81
C LYS A 14 8.82 0.83 3.73
N VAL A 15 7.60 1.27 3.41
CA VAL A 15 6.84 0.72 2.26
C VAL A 15 7.66 0.89 0.98
N ARG A 16 8.19 2.08 0.71
CA ARG A 16 9.02 2.34 -0.50
C ARG A 16 10.27 1.47 -0.55
N GLU A 17 10.91 1.23 0.59
CA GLU A 17 12.06 0.33 0.71
C GLU A 17 11.68 -1.12 0.35
N ILE A 18 10.55 -1.62 0.87
CA ILE A 18 10.04 -2.96 0.57
C ILE A 18 9.75 -3.10 -0.92
N LEU A 19 9.04 -2.14 -1.51
CA LEU A 19 8.70 -2.15 -2.94
C LEU A 19 9.94 -2.06 -3.85
N SER A 20 11.02 -1.46 -3.36
CA SER A 20 12.30 -1.42 -4.08
C SER A 20 13.11 -2.71 -3.92
N THR A 21 12.90 -3.45 -2.83
CA THR A 21 13.65 -4.67 -2.49
C THR A 21 12.98 -5.92 -3.05
N TYR A 22 11.65 -5.94 -3.06
CA TYR A 22 10.83 -7.09 -3.45
C TYR A 22 9.97 -6.72 -4.65
N HIS A 23 10.00 -7.59 -5.66
CA HIS A 23 9.31 -7.36 -6.93
C HIS A 23 8.15 -8.31 -7.18
N THR A 24 7.82 -9.19 -6.22
CA THR A 24 6.71 -10.13 -6.32
C THR A 24 5.63 -9.79 -5.30
N ARG A 25 4.38 -10.01 -5.70
CA ARG A 25 3.19 -9.76 -4.88
C ARG A 25 3.29 -10.40 -3.50
N ASP A 26 3.60 -11.70 -3.47
CA ASP A 26 3.61 -12.49 -2.25
C ASP A 26 4.71 -12.02 -1.28
N ALA A 27 5.90 -11.67 -1.79
CA ALA A 27 6.98 -11.16 -0.93
C ALA A 27 6.65 -9.79 -0.33
N VAL A 28 6.12 -8.86 -1.13
CA VAL A 28 5.70 -7.54 -0.64
C VAL A 28 4.56 -7.67 0.36
N LYS A 29 3.57 -8.53 0.08
CA LYS A 29 2.43 -8.80 0.96
C LYS A 29 2.88 -9.28 2.33
N ILE A 30 3.75 -10.29 2.40
CA ILE A 30 4.27 -10.83 3.67
C ILE A 30 4.98 -9.73 4.49
N GLU A 31 5.83 -8.93 3.85
CA GLU A 31 6.57 -7.86 4.53
C GLU A 31 5.67 -6.73 5.03
N LEU A 32 4.64 -6.36 4.25
CA LEU A 32 3.66 -5.35 4.65
C LEU A 32 2.76 -5.87 5.77
N GLU A 33 2.27 -7.12 5.70
CA GLU A 33 1.47 -7.75 6.76
C GLU A 33 2.24 -7.83 8.09
N SER A 34 3.54 -8.18 8.05
CA SER A 34 4.42 -8.19 9.23
C SER A 34 4.52 -6.81 9.91
N ARG A 35 4.24 -5.73 9.16
CA ARG A 35 4.27 -4.34 9.64
C ARG A 35 2.89 -3.79 10.00
N GLY A 36 1.88 -4.66 10.05
CA GLY A 36 0.51 -4.32 10.42
C GLY A 36 -0.33 -3.76 9.27
N PHE A 37 0.09 -3.93 8.02
CA PHE A 37 -0.82 -3.74 6.90
C PHE A 37 -1.81 -4.90 6.82
N THR A 38 -3.06 -4.60 6.47
CA THR A 38 -4.12 -5.59 6.28
C THR A 38 -4.59 -5.55 4.84
N ILE A 39 -4.81 -6.72 4.24
CA ILE A 39 -5.33 -6.83 2.87
C ILE A 39 -6.80 -6.43 2.87
N ARG A 40 -7.13 -5.43 2.06
CA ARG A 40 -8.49 -4.94 1.87
C ARG A 40 -9.17 -5.57 0.68
N ALA A 41 -8.43 -5.77 -0.41
CA ALA A 41 -8.94 -6.39 -1.62
C ALA A 41 -7.80 -7.10 -2.35
N GLU A 42 -8.13 -8.23 -2.97
CA GLU A 42 -7.23 -8.98 -3.84
C GLU A 42 -8.05 -9.44 -5.04
N HIS A 43 -7.79 -8.83 -6.20
CA HIS A 43 -8.52 -9.09 -7.44
C HIS A 43 -7.51 -9.32 -8.56
N GLY A 44 -7.26 -10.57 -8.93
CA GLY A 44 -6.45 -10.93 -10.10
C GLY A 44 -5.10 -10.22 -10.17
N ASP A 45 -5.07 -9.12 -10.91
CA ASP A 45 -3.94 -8.23 -11.17
C ASP A 45 -3.74 -7.10 -10.14
N VAL A 46 -4.61 -6.96 -9.13
CA VAL A 46 -4.52 -5.87 -8.13
C VAL A 46 -4.61 -6.40 -6.70
N VAL A 47 -3.70 -5.92 -5.84
CA VAL A 47 -3.76 -6.11 -4.38
C VAL A 47 -3.82 -4.77 -3.69
N SER A 48 -4.79 -4.61 -2.80
CA SER A 48 -4.94 -3.43 -1.95
C SER A 48 -4.66 -3.79 -0.51
N LEU A 49 -3.72 -3.08 0.11
CA LEU A 49 -3.37 -3.20 1.52
C LEU A 49 -3.48 -1.84 2.19
N GLU A 50 -3.88 -1.82 3.46
CA GLU A 50 -3.87 -0.58 4.24
C GLU A 50 -3.28 -0.78 5.62
N ASN A 51 -2.79 0.31 6.20
CA ASN A 51 -2.42 0.39 7.61
C ASN A 51 -3.28 1.50 8.24
N THR A 52 -4.42 1.11 8.82
CA THR A 52 -5.37 2.05 9.44
C THR A 52 -4.72 2.92 10.53
N PRO A 53 -3.86 2.38 11.43
CA PRO A 53 -3.16 3.21 12.42
C PRO A 53 -2.25 4.30 11.82
N ALA A 54 -1.64 4.02 10.67
CA ALA A 54 -0.76 4.96 9.98
C ALA A 54 -1.48 5.78 8.90
N GLU A 55 -2.75 5.51 8.63
CA GLU A 55 -3.55 6.10 7.54
C GLU A 55 -2.83 6.02 6.18
N ILE A 56 -2.28 4.84 5.87
CA ILE A 56 -1.58 4.57 4.60
C ILE A 56 -2.35 3.51 3.82
N PHE A 57 -2.48 3.72 2.52
CA PHE A 57 -3.01 2.78 1.56
C PHE A 57 -1.96 2.45 0.49
N VAL A 58 -1.89 1.17 0.14
CA VAL A 58 -0.95 0.62 -0.84
C VAL A 58 -1.73 -0.21 -1.84
N GLN A 59 -1.56 0.09 -3.11
CA GLN A 59 -2.05 -0.69 -4.24
C GLN A 59 -0.87 -1.27 -5.00
N LEU A 60 -0.91 -2.57 -5.25
CA LEU A 60 0.06 -3.30 -6.04
C LEU A 60 -0.64 -3.78 -7.30
N PHE A 61 -0.08 -3.46 -8.45
CA PHE A 61 -0.50 -4.01 -9.73
C PHE A 61 0.48 -5.10 -10.11
N VAL A 62 -0.04 -6.27 -10.47
CA VAL A 62 0.72 -7.49 -10.72
C VAL A 62 0.36 -8.05 -12.09
N ASN A 63 1.32 -8.67 -12.76
CA ASN A 63 1.06 -9.40 -14.00
C ASN A 63 0.60 -10.85 -13.72
N ASP A 64 0.29 -11.60 -14.78
CA ASP A 64 -0.08 -13.02 -14.68
C ASP A 64 1.00 -13.93 -14.06
N ARG A 65 2.25 -13.47 -13.97
CA ARG A 65 3.36 -14.18 -13.32
C ARG A 65 3.47 -13.87 -11.82
N GLY A 66 2.69 -12.92 -11.31
CA GLY A 66 2.76 -12.45 -9.93
C GLY A 66 3.88 -11.43 -9.66
N ASP A 67 4.53 -10.92 -10.71
CA ASP A 67 5.50 -9.83 -10.59
C ASP A 67 4.75 -8.49 -10.54
N ILE A 68 5.27 -7.57 -9.72
CA ILE A 68 4.73 -6.22 -9.56
C ILE A 68 5.14 -5.40 -10.78
N VAL A 69 4.14 -4.85 -11.47
CA VAL A 69 4.33 -3.98 -12.65
C VAL A 69 4.15 -2.51 -12.31
N ASP A 70 3.35 -2.20 -11.30
CA ASP A 70 3.13 -0.83 -10.82
C ASP A 70 2.74 -0.83 -9.33
N THR A 71 2.97 0.29 -8.65
CA THR A 71 2.64 0.44 -7.23
C THR A 71 2.15 1.84 -6.94
N HIS A 72 1.05 1.95 -6.21
CA HIS A 72 0.50 3.22 -5.78
C HIS A 72 0.45 3.27 -4.24
N VAL A 73 1.15 4.23 -3.65
CA VAL A 73 1.21 4.42 -2.19
C VAL A 73 0.70 5.81 -1.88
N VAL A 74 -0.39 5.90 -1.12
CA VAL A 74 -1.05 7.15 -0.76
C VAL A 74 -1.43 7.16 0.72
N THR A 75 -1.46 8.34 1.31
CA THR A 75 -2.03 8.58 2.64
C THR A 75 -3.53 8.84 2.55
N PHE A 76 -4.26 8.70 3.66
CA PHE A 76 -5.69 8.99 3.65
C PHE A 76 -5.99 10.47 3.38
N GLU A 77 -5.13 11.39 3.86
CA GLU A 77 -5.20 12.82 3.50
C GLU A 77 -5.14 13.01 1.96
N GLU A 78 -4.32 12.24 1.24
CA GLU A 78 -4.23 12.29 -0.22
C GLU A 78 -5.44 11.66 -0.94
N ILE A 79 -6.08 10.65 -0.32
CA ILE A 79 -7.31 10.04 -0.84
C ILE A 79 -8.47 11.02 -0.72
N GLU A 80 -8.65 11.66 0.44
CA GLU A 80 -9.71 12.67 0.64
C GLU A 80 -9.54 13.89 -0.27
N LEU A 81 -8.31 14.20 -0.69
CA LEU A 81 -8.01 15.27 -1.65
C LEU A 81 -8.33 14.89 -3.11
N ARG A 82 -8.46 13.60 -3.46
CA ARG A 82 -8.96 13.19 -4.77
C ARG A 82 -10.48 13.01 -4.67
N PRO A 83 -11.30 13.83 -5.34
CA PRO A 83 -12.73 13.56 -5.39
C PRO A 83 -12.94 12.13 -5.93
N PRO A 84 -13.92 11.36 -5.43
CA PRO A 84 -14.28 10.12 -6.07
C PRO A 84 -14.58 10.47 -7.52
N ALA A 85 -13.89 9.82 -8.46
CA ALA A 85 -14.24 9.93 -9.87
C ALA A 85 -15.72 9.54 -9.95
N LYS A 86 -16.58 10.54 -10.21
CA LYS A 86 -17.97 10.29 -10.59
C LYS A 86 -17.90 9.57 -11.93
N GLU A 87 -18.08 8.26 -11.91
CA GLU A 87 -18.62 7.53 -13.06
C GLU A 87 -20.15 7.51 -12.97
#